data_AF-A0A1F8V0G4-F1
#
_entry.id   AF-A0A1F8V0G4-F1
#
_cell.length_a   1.000
_cell.length_b   1.000
_cell.length_c   1.000
_cell.angle_alpha   90.00
_cell.angle_beta   90.00
_cell.angle_gamma   90.00
#
_symmetry.space_group_name_H-M   'P 1'
#
loop_
_entity.id
_entity.type
_entity.pdbx_description
1 polymer ?
#
loop_
_entity_poly.entity_id
_entity_poly.type
_entity_poly.pdbx_seq_one_letter_code
_entity_poly.pdbx_strand_id
1 'polypeptide(L)'
;MKKHKIIIIMIISAVILIVVIFGLIWGNIYSLLPSNKNSAELIFNKDCKLLETVICYLENSEYESVYIYETMESGYMYVHSDRVKITDEAVVEAIDQLFRERGYSSIERTGNTICFVRWTRLMDFGSGIAYTISKEKEPELQFLTKIEPLSESGWYYYEEDYNEWRLK
;
A
#
# COMPACT_ATOMS: atom_id res chain seq x y z
N MET A 1 38.20 39.84 -11.15
CA MET A 1 38.24 38.67 -10.25
C MET A 1 36.96 38.43 -9.43
N LYS A 2 36.34 39.44 -8.80
CA LYS A 2 35.12 39.24 -7.96
C LYS A 2 33.87 38.80 -8.75
N LYS A 3 33.63 39.34 -9.96
CA LYS A 3 32.46 38.97 -10.79
C LYS A 3 32.44 37.51 -11.23
N HIS A 4 33.59 36.94 -11.63
CA HIS A 4 33.66 35.52 -11.99
C HIS A 4 33.42 34.58 -10.80
N LYS A 5 33.86 34.95 -9.59
CA LYS A 5 33.56 34.18 -8.38
C LYS A 5 32.06 34.18 -8.05
N ILE A 6 31.38 35.32 -8.22
CA ILE A 6 29.92 35.42 -8.01
C ILE A 6 29.16 34.56 -9.03
N ILE A 7 29.54 34.61 -10.31
CA ILE A 7 28.91 33.79 -11.36
C ILE A 7 29.09 32.28 -11.07
N ILE A 8 30.29 31.86 -10.66
CA ILE A 8 30.55 30.44 -10.32
C ILE A 8 29.69 29.99 -9.13
N ILE A 9 29.55 30.81 -8.08
CA ILE A 9 28.72 30.48 -6.92
C ILE A 9 27.23 30.36 -7.31
N MET A 10 26.74 31.25 -8.18
CA MET A 10 25.37 31.17 -8.69
C MET A 10 25.11 29.87 -9.47
N ILE A 11 26.05 29.46 -10.33
CA ILE A 11 25.94 28.22 -11.10
C ILE A 11 25.91 27.00 -10.16
N ILE A 12 26.81 26.94 -9.18
CA ILE A 12 26.85 25.82 -8.21
C ILE A 12 25.54 25.75 -7.41
N SER A 13 25.03 26.89 -6.95
CA SER A 13 23.77 26.95 -6.19
C SER A 13 22.58 26.49 -7.03
N ALA A 14 22.52 26.87 -8.31
CA ALA A 14 21.49 26.44 -9.23
C ALA A 14 21.55 24.92 -9.49
N VAL A 15 22.74 24.35 -9.65
CA VAL A 15 22.91 22.89 -9.83
C VAL A 15 22.47 22.13 -8.59
N ILE A 16 22.82 22.57 -7.39
CA ILE A 16 22.37 21.95 -6.13
C ILE A 16 20.85 22.00 -6.02
N LEU A 17 20.24 23.16 -6.34
CA LEU A 17 18.79 23.31 -6.32
C LEU A 17 18.11 22.35 -7.29
N ILE A 18 18.64 22.20 -8.50
CA ILE A 18 18.13 21.24 -9.49
C ILE A 18 18.24 19.81 -8.98
N VAL A 19 19.38 19.42 -8.38
CA VAL A 19 19.55 18.06 -7.82
C VAL A 19 18.57 17.79 -6.67
N VAL A 20 18.32 18.77 -5.80
CA VAL A 20 17.34 18.65 -4.72
C VAL A 20 15.92 18.56 -5.27
N ILE A 21 15.55 19.39 -6.24
CA ILE A 21 14.24 19.35 -6.89
C ILE A 21 14.03 18.01 -7.61
N PHE A 22 15.03 17.55 -8.37
CA PHE A 22 14.97 16.24 -9.02
C PHE A 22 14.87 15.12 -8.00
N GLY A 23 15.64 15.13 -6.91
CA GLY A 23 15.55 14.13 -5.85
C GLY A 23 14.16 14.08 -5.18
N LEU A 24 13.58 15.24 -4.90
CA LEU A 24 12.24 15.35 -4.31
C LEU A 24 11.12 14.92 -5.27
N ILE A 25 11.25 15.25 -6.56
CA ILE A 25 10.29 14.86 -7.60
C ILE A 25 10.40 13.36 -7.86
N TRP A 26 11.62 12.82 -8.00
CA TRP A 26 11.82 11.39 -8.27
C TRP A 26 11.37 10.51 -7.09
N GLY A 27 11.59 10.95 -5.86
CA GLY A 27 11.11 10.27 -4.66
C GLY A 27 9.57 10.17 -4.58
N ASN A 28 8.87 11.22 -5.04
CA ASN A 28 7.39 11.26 -5.02
C ASN A 28 6.75 10.58 -6.25
N ILE A 29 7.43 10.50 -7.39
CA ILE A 29 6.87 9.84 -8.59
C ILE A 29 6.94 8.31 -8.46
N TYR A 30 7.98 7.74 -7.85
CA TYR A 30 8.05 6.29 -7.63
C TYR A 30 6.99 5.78 -6.64
N SER A 31 6.48 6.61 -5.74
CA SER A 31 5.35 6.25 -4.86
C SER A 31 4.00 6.24 -5.58
N LEU A 32 3.88 6.80 -6.80
CA LEU A 32 2.62 6.94 -7.53
C LEU A 32 2.43 5.92 -8.66
N LEU A 33 3.48 5.23 -9.08
CA LEU A 33 3.38 4.20 -10.13
C LEU A 33 3.03 2.85 -9.48
N PRO A 34 2.14 2.05 -10.10
CA PRO A 34 1.86 0.69 -9.64
C PRO A 34 3.19 -0.06 -9.61
N SER A 35 3.47 -0.62 -8.45
CA SER A 35 4.72 -1.32 -8.25
C SER A 35 4.66 -2.61 -9.05
N ASN A 36 5.62 -2.88 -9.94
CA ASN A 36 5.75 -4.25 -10.45
C ASN A 36 6.04 -5.21 -9.28
N LYS A 37 5.92 -6.54 -9.49
CA LYS A 37 6.23 -7.54 -8.47
C LYS A 37 7.52 -7.27 -7.69
N ASN A 38 8.61 -6.90 -8.34
CA ASN A 38 9.90 -6.65 -7.67
C ASN A 38 9.82 -5.48 -6.68
N SER A 39 9.05 -4.46 -7.02
CA SER A 39 8.84 -3.31 -6.16
C SER A 39 7.89 -3.66 -5.01
N ALA A 40 6.83 -4.44 -5.29
CA ALA A 40 5.93 -4.99 -4.27
C ALA A 40 6.69 -5.84 -3.26
N GLU A 41 7.63 -6.66 -3.73
CA GLU A 41 8.50 -7.51 -2.91
C GLU A 41 9.35 -6.68 -1.94
N LEU A 42 9.97 -5.59 -2.41
CA LEU A 42 10.77 -4.71 -1.54
C LEU A 42 9.90 -4.03 -0.47
N ILE A 43 8.69 -3.62 -0.85
CA ILE A 43 7.72 -3.04 0.08
C ILE A 43 7.23 -4.07 1.09
N PHE A 44 6.86 -5.26 0.63
CA PHE A 44 6.47 -6.38 1.46
C PHE A 44 7.53 -6.69 2.52
N ASN A 45 8.79 -6.87 2.11
CA ASN A 45 9.89 -7.15 3.04
C ASN A 45 10.12 -6.04 4.06
N LYS A 46 9.84 -4.78 3.70
CA LYS A 46 9.96 -3.63 4.61
C LYS A 46 8.82 -3.60 5.63
N ASP A 47 7.61 -3.90 5.19
CA ASP A 47 6.37 -3.70 5.95
C ASP A 47 5.83 -5.00 6.56
N CYS A 48 6.48 -6.16 6.32
CA CYS A 48 5.98 -7.50 6.64
C CYS A 48 5.45 -7.64 8.07
N LYS A 49 6.19 -7.18 9.07
CA LYS A 49 5.78 -7.25 10.48
C LYS A 49 4.47 -6.52 10.76
N LEU A 50 4.25 -5.37 10.12
CA LEU A 50 3.01 -4.60 10.28
C LEU A 50 1.86 -5.34 9.61
N LEU A 51 2.08 -5.83 8.38
CA LEU A 51 1.07 -6.58 7.63
C LEU A 51 0.69 -7.88 8.37
N GLU A 52 1.66 -8.63 8.89
CA GLU A 52 1.46 -9.84 9.70
C GLU A 52 0.69 -9.55 10.99
N THR A 53 0.97 -8.43 11.66
CA THR A 53 0.22 -8.03 12.87
C THR A 53 -1.26 -7.85 12.56
N VAL A 54 -1.57 -7.18 11.46
CA VAL A 54 -2.95 -6.96 11.02
C VAL A 54 -3.62 -8.26 10.55
N ILE A 55 -2.91 -9.10 9.79
CA ILE A 55 -3.45 -10.40 9.34
C ILE A 55 -3.73 -11.31 10.52
N CYS A 56 -2.81 -11.43 11.48
CA CYS A 56 -3.03 -12.26 12.67
C CYS A 56 -4.32 -11.86 13.39
N TYR A 57 -4.60 -10.56 13.51
CA TYR A 57 -5.84 -10.08 14.09
C TYR A 57 -7.06 -10.42 13.22
N LEU A 58 -7.00 -10.12 11.92
CA LEU A 58 -8.12 -10.31 11.01
C LEU A 58 -8.45 -11.79 10.81
N GLU A 59 -7.46 -12.68 10.64
CA GLU A 59 -7.67 -14.13 10.53
C GLU A 59 -8.42 -14.72 11.73
N ASN A 60 -8.08 -14.27 12.92
CA ASN A 60 -8.70 -14.72 14.17
C ASN A 60 -9.99 -13.98 14.52
N SER A 61 -10.41 -13.01 13.69
CA SER A 61 -11.68 -12.32 13.88
C SER A 61 -12.85 -13.16 13.35
N GLU A 62 -14.00 -13.04 14.01
CA GLU A 62 -15.26 -13.70 13.60
C GLU A 62 -15.89 -13.07 12.35
N TYR A 63 -15.32 -11.98 11.83
CA TYR A 63 -15.90 -11.19 10.74
C TYR A 63 -15.35 -11.59 9.38
N GLU A 64 -16.19 -12.13 8.50
CA GLU A 64 -15.79 -12.52 7.14
C GLU A 64 -15.59 -11.34 6.18
N SER A 65 -16.18 -10.18 6.50
CA SER A 65 -16.10 -8.95 5.72
C SER A 65 -15.75 -7.76 6.62
N VAL A 66 -14.59 -7.17 6.38
CA VAL A 66 -14.05 -6.04 7.15
C VAL A 66 -13.46 -5.00 6.20
N TYR A 67 -13.71 -3.73 6.48
CA TYR A 67 -13.12 -2.60 5.76
C TYR A 67 -12.50 -1.59 6.73
N ILE A 68 -11.27 -1.19 6.45
CA ILE A 68 -10.53 -0.18 7.21
C ILE A 68 -9.95 0.83 6.22
N TYR A 69 -10.27 2.11 6.39
CA TYR A 69 -9.85 3.19 5.48
C TYR A 69 -8.92 4.16 6.21
N GLU A 70 -7.93 4.73 5.50
CA GLU A 70 -7.02 5.74 6.06
C GLU A 70 -7.71 6.98 6.63
N THR A 71 -8.90 7.30 6.12
CA THR A 71 -9.71 8.44 6.55
C THR A 71 -10.56 8.15 7.79
N MET A 72 -10.59 6.90 8.24
CA MET A 72 -11.32 6.50 9.44
C MET A 72 -10.57 6.97 10.69
N GLU A 73 -11.31 7.21 11.77
CA GLU A 73 -10.71 7.35 13.10
C GLU A 73 -9.94 6.07 13.46
N SER A 74 -8.71 6.24 13.94
CA SER A 74 -7.86 5.14 14.35
C SER A 74 -8.54 4.25 15.40
N GLY A 75 -8.29 2.94 15.31
CA GLY A 75 -8.86 1.96 16.22
C GLY A 75 -10.29 1.54 15.89
N TYR A 76 -10.76 1.81 14.68
CA TYR A 76 -12.06 1.35 14.21
C TYR A 76 -11.97 0.64 12.86
N MET A 77 -12.95 -0.22 12.63
CA MET A 77 -13.18 -0.92 11.36
C MET A 77 -14.67 -0.94 11.06
N TYR A 78 -15.04 -1.08 9.78
CA TYR A 78 -16.39 -1.41 9.38
C TYR A 78 -16.54 -2.92 9.23
N VAL A 79 -17.60 -3.46 9.83
CA VAL A 79 -18.08 -4.81 9.61
C VAL A 79 -19.47 -4.66 9.01
N HIS A 80 -19.62 -5.00 7.74
CA HIS A 80 -20.84 -4.68 6.98
C HIS A 80 -21.17 -3.17 7.03
N SER A 81 -22.20 -2.78 7.80
CA SER A 81 -22.60 -1.38 7.98
C SER A 81 -22.31 -0.84 9.39
N ASP A 82 -21.78 -1.69 10.27
CA ASP A 82 -21.53 -1.34 11.66
C ASP A 82 -20.07 -0.96 11.87
N ARG A 83 -19.86 0.05 12.73
CA ARG A 83 -18.54 0.50 13.13
C ARG A 83 -18.13 -0.21 14.40
N VAL A 84 -17.07 -1.01 14.32
CA VAL A 84 -16.56 -1.85 15.41
C VAL A 84 -15.21 -1.32 15.87
N LYS A 85 -14.99 -1.30 17.20
CA LYS A 85 -13.71 -0.86 17.79
C LYS A 85 -12.71 -2.00 17.81
N ILE A 86 -11.50 -1.75 17.34
CA ILE A 86 -10.34 -2.63 17.51
C ILE A 86 -9.77 -2.36 18.90
N THR A 87 -9.73 -3.39 19.74
CA THR A 87 -9.30 -3.26 21.15
C THR A 87 -7.83 -3.58 21.35
N ASP A 88 -7.19 -4.25 20.40
CA ASP A 88 -5.77 -4.58 20.42
C ASP A 88 -4.94 -3.35 19.99
N GLU A 89 -4.26 -2.72 20.95
CA GLU A 89 -3.46 -1.50 20.73
C GLU A 89 -2.33 -1.72 19.72
N ALA A 90 -1.72 -2.91 19.67
CA ALA A 90 -0.64 -3.19 18.74
C ALA A 90 -1.15 -3.26 17.28
N VAL A 91 -2.37 -3.78 17.10
CA VAL A 91 -3.04 -3.78 15.80
C VAL A 91 -3.41 -2.37 15.36
N VAL A 92 -3.94 -1.56 16.28
CA VAL A 92 -4.25 -0.15 16.01
C VAL A 92 -3.00 0.62 15.59
N GLU A 93 -1.89 0.45 16.32
CA GLU A 93 -0.61 1.07 16.00
C GLU A 93 -0.08 0.61 14.63
N ALA A 94 -0.17 -0.69 14.33
CA ALA A 94 0.26 -1.23 13.04
C ALA A 94 -0.54 -0.63 11.86
N ILE A 95 -1.87 -0.52 12.00
CA ILE A 95 -2.75 0.11 11.00
C ILE A 95 -2.38 1.59 10.82
N ASP A 96 -2.20 2.34 11.91
CA ASP A 96 -1.82 3.75 11.84
C ASP A 96 -0.47 3.95 11.12
N GLN A 97 0.53 3.11 11.41
CA GLN A 97 1.82 3.16 10.72
C GLN A 97 1.68 2.84 9.22
N LEU A 98 0.89 1.82 8.87
CA LEU A 98 0.63 1.46 7.47
C LEU A 98 0.03 2.64 6.70
N PHE A 99 -0.98 3.32 7.25
CA PHE A 99 -1.62 4.45 6.58
C PHE A 99 -0.74 5.71 6.58
N ARG A 100 -0.28 6.15 7.75
CA ARG A 100 0.37 7.47 7.91
C ARG A 100 1.81 7.51 7.43
N GLU A 101 2.52 6.38 7.50
CA GLU A 101 3.97 6.33 7.24
C GLU A 101 4.35 5.44 6.06
N ARG A 102 3.53 4.44 5.73
CA ARG A 102 3.81 3.52 4.63
C ARG A 102 2.99 3.83 3.38
N GLY A 103 1.93 4.64 3.45
CA GLY A 103 1.16 5.09 2.29
C GLY A 103 0.19 4.05 1.76
N TYR A 104 -0.32 3.16 2.63
CA TYR A 104 -1.50 2.36 2.32
C TYR A 104 -2.76 3.22 2.47
N SER A 105 -3.80 2.92 1.70
CA SER A 105 -5.06 3.68 1.70
C SER A 105 -6.23 2.91 2.31
N SER A 106 -6.22 1.58 2.21
CA SER A 106 -7.23 0.71 2.82
C SER A 106 -6.71 -0.69 3.10
N ILE A 107 -7.40 -1.36 4.02
CA ILE A 107 -7.22 -2.77 4.37
C ILE A 107 -8.59 -3.42 4.34
N GLU A 108 -8.71 -4.53 3.63
CA GLU A 108 -10.00 -5.21 3.45
C GLU A 108 -9.83 -6.70 3.69
N ARG A 109 -10.77 -7.30 4.42
CA ARG A 109 -10.94 -8.74 4.49
C ARG A 109 -12.22 -9.08 3.76
N THR A 110 -12.14 -10.00 2.80
CA THR A 110 -13.31 -10.60 2.16
C THR A 110 -13.08 -12.10 2.01
N GLY A 111 -13.80 -12.89 2.81
CA GLY A 111 -13.69 -14.35 2.79
C GLY A 111 -12.27 -14.81 3.10
N ASN A 112 -11.65 -15.48 2.11
CA ASN A 112 -10.29 -16.03 2.20
C ASN A 112 -9.17 -15.00 1.95
N THR A 113 -9.50 -13.77 1.55
CA THR A 113 -8.52 -12.77 1.13
C THR A 113 -8.46 -11.62 2.14
N ILE A 114 -7.24 -11.23 2.50
CA ILE A 114 -6.96 -9.94 3.15
C ILE A 114 -6.09 -9.13 2.19
N CYS A 115 -6.53 -7.94 1.78
CA CYS A 115 -5.76 -7.07 0.90
C CYS A 115 -5.44 -5.72 1.55
N PHE A 116 -4.30 -5.18 1.15
CA PHE A 116 -3.75 -3.91 1.59
C PHE A 116 -3.53 -3.04 0.36
N VAL A 117 -4.45 -2.11 0.10
CA VAL A 117 -4.38 -1.21 -1.05
C VAL A 117 -3.32 -0.16 -0.78
N ARG A 118 -2.42 0.04 -1.75
CA ARG A 118 -1.32 1.02 -1.64
C ARG A 118 -1.22 1.94 -2.83
N TRP A 119 -1.48 1.44 -4.03
CA TRP A 119 -1.39 2.23 -5.24
C TRP A 119 -2.76 2.31 -5.90
N THR A 120 -3.26 3.51 -6.06
CA THR A 120 -4.53 3.78 -6.74
C THR A 120 -4.27 4.72 -7.91
N ARG A 121 -4.93 4.50 -9.04
CA ARG A 121 -4.87 5.40 -10.20
C ARG A 121 -6.28 5.68 -10.67
N LEU A 122 -6.67 6.96 -10.70
CA LEU A 122 -8.04 7.36 -11.04
C LEU A 122 -9.05 6.62 -10.15
N MET A 123 -10.30 6.46 -10.59
CA MET A 123 -11.35 5.79 -9.81
C MET A 123 -11.42 4.28 -10.03
N ASP A 124 -10.78 3.75 -11.07
CA ASP A 124 -11.05 2.39 -11.57
C ASP A 124 -9.89 1.40 -11.37
N PHE A 125 -8.73 1.86 -10.85
CA PHE A 125 -7.54 1.02 -10.64
C PHE A 125 -7.09 1.04 -9.17
N GLY A 126 -6.84 -0.16 -8.64
CA GLY A 126 -6.19 -0.41 -7.35
C GLY A 126 -5.09 -1.46 -7.47
N SER A 127 -4.06 -1.35 -6.66
CA SER A 127 -3.06 -2.41 -6.49
C SER A 127 -2.41 -2.35 -5.12
N GLY A 128 -1.84 -3.49 -4.73
CA GLY A 128 -1.33 -3.64 -3.38
C GLY A 128 -0.79 -5.03 -3.10
N ILE A 129 -0.85 -5.39 -1.83
CA ILE A 129 -0.43 -6.69 -1.32
C ILE A 129 -1.67 -7.44 -0.86
N ALA A 130 -1.81 -8.69 -1.25
CA ALA A 130 -2.88 -9.57 -0.81
C ALA A 130 -2.29 -10.79 -0.10
N TYR A 131 -3.06 -11.31 0.86
CA TYR A 131 -2.76 -12.50 1.60
C TYR A 131 -3.94 -13.46 1.58
N THR A 132 -3.67 -14.77 1.49
CA THR A 132 -4.71 -15.81 1.59
C THR A 132 -4.63 -16.60 2.87
N ILE A 133 -5.75 -16.62 3.60
CA ILE A 133 -5.89 -17.29 4.89
C ILE A 133 -5.64 -18.80 4.75
N SER A 134 -6.19 -19.42 3.71
CA SER A 134 -5.97 -20.84 3.42
C SER A 134 -4.56 -21.17 2.93
N LYS A 135 -3.80 -20.20 2.40
CA LYS A 135 -2.48 -20.37 1.75
C LYS A 135 -2.44 -21.31 0.53
N GLU A 136 -3.52 -22.02 0.25
CA GLU A 136 -3.63 -22.99 -0.85
C GLU A 136 -4.27 -22.40 -2.10
N LYS A 137 -5.09 -21.36 -1.93
CA LYS A 137 -5.80 -20.69 -3.03
C LYS A 137 -5.21 -19.31 -3.30
N GLU A 138 -5.34 -18.87 -4.53
CA GLU A 138 -5.08 -17.49 -4.91
C GLU A 138 -6.12 -16.53 -4.31
N PRO A 139 -5.75 -15.27 -4.06
CA PRO A 139 -6.67 -14.20 -3.69
C PRO A 139 -7.90 -14.10 -4.60
N GLU A 140 -9.07 -14.07 -3.99
CA GLU A 140 -10.34 -13.78 -4.65
C GLU A 140 -10.65 -12.27 -4.47
N LEU A 141 -10.44 -11.50 -5.54
CA LEU A 141 -10.66 -10.05 -5.58
C LEU A 141 -11.55 -9.68 -6.77
N GLN A 142 -12.40 -8.66 -6.59
CA GLN A 142 -13.20 -8.14 -7.69
C GLN A 142 -12.31 -7.40 -8.69
N PHE A 143 -12.65 -7.47 -9.97
CA PHE A 143 -11.92 -6.78 -11.05
C PHE A 143 -10.42 -7.13 -11.14
N LEU A 144 -10.01 -8.26 -10.58
CA LEU A 144 -8.61 -8.72 -10.59
C LEU A 144 -8.12 -8.86 -12.04
N THR A 145 -7.09 -8.08 -12.39
CA THR A 145 -6.47 -8.11 -13.71
C THR A 145 -5.11 -8.78 -13.71
N LYS A 146 -4.42 -8.76 -12.57
CA LYS A 146 -3.09 -9.32 -12.40
C LYS A 146 -2.88 -9.87 -10.99
N ILE A 147 -2.17 -10.99 -10.91
CA ILE A 147 -1.74 -11.56 -9.64
C ILE A 147 -0.36 -12.22 -9.79
N GLU A 148 0.53 -11.97 -8.84
CA GLU A 148 1.88 -12.53 -8.83
C GLU A 148 2.29 -12.92 -7.40
N PRO A 149 2.76 -14.15 -7.15
CA PRO A 149 3.19 -14.55 -5.80
C PRO A 149 4.46 -13.80 -5.39
N LEU A 150 4.53 -13.44 -4.11
CA LEU A 150 5.71 -12.88 -3.45
C LEU A 150 6.60 -13.99 -2.85
N SER A 151 7.70 -13.62 -2.21
CA SER A 151 8.68 -14.57 -1.66
C SER A 151 8.13 -15.48 -0.56
N GLU A 152 7.12 -15.01 0.19
CA GLU A 152 6.48 -15.77 1.25
C GLU A 152 5.16 -16.41 0.81
N SER A 153 4.94 -17.65 1.27
CA SER A 153 3.74 -18.42 0.93
C SER A 153 2.46 -17.73 1.43
N GLY A 154 1.45 -17.68 0.57
CA GLY A 154 0.18 -17.01 0.84
C GLY A 154 0.17 -15.52 0.50
N TRP A 155 1.32 -14.92 0.16
CA TRP A 155 1.43 -13.50 -0.18
C TRP A 155 1.53 -13.24 -1.68
N TYR A 156 0.83 -12.21 -2.14
CA TYR A 156 0.71 -11.87 -3.54
C TYR A 156 0.77 -10.36 -3.74
N TYR A 157 1.38 -9.96 -4.85
CA TYR A 157 1.09 -8.68 -5.49
C TYR A 157 -0.15 -8.83 -6.36
N TYR A 158 -1.06 -7.85 -6.33
CA TYR A 158 -2.27 -7.86 -7.15
C TYR A 158 -2.50 -6.51 -7.83
N GLU A 159 -3.20 -6.52 -8.95
CA GLU A 159 -3.81 -5.35 -9.59
C GLU A 159 -5.28 -5.64 -9.87
N GLU A 160 -6.13 -4.66 -9.57
CA GLU A 160 -7.54 -4.62 -9.96
C GLU A 160 -7.76 -3.40 -10.86
N ASP A 161 -8.41 -3.62 -12.00
CA ASP A 161 -8.75 -2.55 -12.94
C ASP A 161 -10.09 -2.87 -13.61
N TYR A 162 -11.12 -2.10 -13.28
CA TYR A 162 -12.47 -2.34 -13.83
C TYR A 162 -12.51 -2.18 -15.36
N ASN A 163 -11.77 -1.21 -15.91
CA ASN A 163 -11.79 -0.93 -17.34
C ASN A 163 -11.08 -1.99 -18.16
N GLU A 164 -10.00 -2.56 -17.65
CA GLU A 164 -9.37 -3.71 -18.27
C GLU A 164 -10.15 -5.00 -18.04
N TRP A 165 -10.66 -5.22 -16.82
CA TRP A 165 -11.43 -6.43 -16.47
C TRP A 165 -12.67 -6.58 -17.33
N ARG A 166 -13.45 -5.50 -17.54
CA ARG A 166 -14.70 -5.55 -18.34
C ARG A 166 -14.50 -5.83 -19.82
N LEU A 167 -13.26 -5.85 -20.31
CA LEU A 167 -12.91 -6.13 -21.70
C LEU A 167 -12.37 -7.56 -21.91
N LYS A 168 -12.16 -8.33 -20.84
CA LYS A 168 -11.78 -9.75 -20.88
C LYS A 168 -13.00 -10.64 -21.11
#